data_AF-A0A7C2D8G7-F1
#
_entry.id   AF-A0A7C2D8G7-F1
#
_cell.length_a   1.000
_cell.length_b   1.000
_cell.length_c   1.000
_cell.angle_alpha   90.00
_cell.angle_beta   90.00
_cell.angle_gamma   90.00
#
_symmetry.space_group_name_H-M   'P 1'
#
loop_
_entity.id
_entity.type
_entity.pdbx_description
1 polymer ?
#
loop_
_entity_poly.entity_id
_entity_poly.type
_entity_poly.pdbx_seq_one_letter_code
_entity_poly.pdbx_strand_id
1 'polypeptide(L)'
;MAPWVVQALLRRQGRTDAELRPVTGHPLARDFTWSDWPSARAIREELARGSGDPASLEELAAACVRWQEAVQARLAEIQRRIDDEVYRLYGISDEDRALIEAELARGEETELKEEESEEGAEGPEAEAEEAGAPEGVLPAEEHIRRLVHYLAHQAVREDPDGIVPLHDCYPIGATEVERGLPDRVREKLKALFGPDALPQVEREIREALGRPLDEWLATEFFGYHVGLYRLRPVIWQIVPPSEPRRARRTSRRDGEVPFSVFVYWHRLDADTLRKIRFVYLQSALEAASREVQAAERR
;
A
#
# COMPACT_ATOMS: atom_id res chain seq x y z
N MET A 1 -5.16 9.12 3.40
CA MET A 1 -4.11 10.10 3.05
C MET A 1 -3.39 9.58 1.82
N ALA A 2 -3.03 10.43 0.86
CA ALA A 2 -2.25 9.99 -0.29
C ALA A 2 -0.82 9.64 0.16
N PRO A 3 -0.20 8.56 -0.37
CA PRO A 3 1.16 8.18 -0.02
C PRO A 3 2.15 9.26 -0.48
N TRP A 4 3.35 9.27 0.11
CA TRP A 4 4.36 10.29 -0.14
C TRP A 4 4.76 10.38 -1.62
N VAL A 5 4.76 9.26 -2.34
CA VAL A 5 5.01 9.21 -3.79
C VAL A 5 4.04 10.10 -4.57
N VAL A 6 2.75 10.07 -4.23
CA VAL A 6 1.73 10.93 -4.87
C VAL A 6 1.98 12.39 -4.52
N GLN A 7 2.36 12.68 -3.27
CA GLN A 7 2.68 14.05 -2.86
C GLN A 7 3.93 14.58 -3.57
N ALA A 8 4.97 13.75 -3.73
CA ALA A 8 6.18 14.08 -4.47
C ALA A 8 5.86 14.39 -5.94
N LEU A 9 5.05 13.54 -6.59
CA LEU A 9 4.60 13.73 -7.97
C LEU A 9 3.86 15.06 -8.12
N LEU A 10 2.86 15.30 -7.26
CA LEU A 10 2.06 16.53 -7.31
C LEU A 10 2.91 17.79 -7.09
N ARG A 11 3.90 17.73 -6.20
CA ARG A 11 4.87 18.82 -5.99
C ARG A 11 5.73 19.08 -7.23
N ARG A 12 6.23 18.03 -7.88
CA ARG A 12 6.98 18.15 -9.15
C ARG A 12 6.10 18.72 -10.27
N GLN A 13 4.80 18.46 -10.24
CA GLN A 13 3.81 19.08 -11.13
C GLN A 13 3.43 20.53 -10.74
N GLY A 14 4.09 21.12 -9.73
CA GLY A 14 3.89 22.51 -9.31
C GLY A 14 2.77 22.75 -8.30
N ARG A 15 2.19 21.69 -7.71
CA ARG A 15 1.19 21.86 -6.64
C ARG A 15 1.82 22.45 -5.38
N THR A 16 1.11 23.39 -4.78
CA THR A 16 1.56 24.12 -3.58
C THR A 16 1.18 23.40 -2.29
N ASP A 17 1.83 23.77 -1.18
CA ASP A 17 1.48 23.28 0.17
C ASP A 17 -0.01 23.48 0.50
N ALA A 18 -0.61 24.58 0.03
CA ALA A 18 -2.03 24.87 0.24
C ALA A 18 -2.96 23.84 -0.44
N GLU A 19 -2.56 23.32 -1.60
CA GLU A 19 -3.32 22.34 -2.38
C GLU A 19 -3.12 20.90 -1.86
N LEU A 20 -2.01 20.65 -1.15
CA LEU A 20 -1.64 19.31 -0.64
C LEU A 20 -2.10 19.06 0.80
N ARG A 21 -3.07 19.82 1.31
CA ARG A 21 -3.59 19.64 2.67
C ARG A 21 -4.38 18.32 2.80
N PRO A 22 -4.35 17.66 3.98
CA PRO A 22 -5.18 16.50 4.26
C PRO A 22 -6.68 16.81 4.07
N VAL A 23 -7.33 16.12 3.12
CA VAL A 23 -8.79 16.23 2.89
C VAL A 23 -9.51 15.06 3.57
N THR A 24 -9.24 14.83 4.86
CA THR A 24 -9.75 13.63 5.56
C THR A 24 -11.20 13.78 6.03
N GLY A 25 -11.84 14.92 5.82
CA GLY A 25 -13.21 15.23 6.31
C GLY A 25 -13.32 15.23 7.84
N HIS A 26 -12.24 14.91 8.55
CA HIS A 26 -12.18 14.75 9.98
C HIS A 26 -12.18 16.13 10.65
N PRO A 27 -12.93 16.34 11.76
CA PRO A 27 -12.98 17.62 12.45
C PRO A 27 -11.61 18.17 12.83
N LEU A 28 -10.70 17.30 13.29
CA LEU A 28 -9.32 17.69 13.66
C LEU A 28 -8.44 18.13 12.49
N ALA A 29 -8.83 17.86 11.25
CA ALA A 29 -8.07 18.27 10.07
C ALA A 29 -8.58 19.60 9.46
N ARG A 30 -9.68 20.17 9.98
CA ARG A 30 -10.30 21.40 9.43
C ARG A 30 -9.36 22.59 9.49
N ASP A 31 -8.63 22.70 10.60
CA ASP A 31 -7.73 23.83 10.86
C ASP A 31 -6.25 23.47 10.56
N PHE A 32 -6.03 22.42 9.77
CA PHE A 32 -4.67 21.99 9.42
C PHE A 32 -3.94 23.08 8.64
N THR A 33 -2.77 23.44 9.15
CA THR A 33 -1.81 24.33 8.49
C THR A 33 -0.44 23.69 8.50
N TRP A 34 0.28 23.83 7.39
CA TRP A 34 1.66 23.37 7.32
C TRP A 34 2.53 24.24 8.22
N SER A 35 3.41 23.61 8.98
CA SER A 35 4.39 24.33 9.80
C SER A 35 5.36 25.11 8.91
N ASP A 36 5.52 26.40 9.17
CA ASP A 36 6.42 27.30 8.43
C ASP A 36 7.84 27.37 9.00
N TRP A 37 8.18 26.42 9.87
CA TRP A 37 9.50 26.31 10.47
C TRP A 37 10.55 26.06 9.37
N PRO A 38 11.75 26.67 9.43
CA PRO A 38 12.78 26.48 8.40
C PRO A 38 13.09 25.00 8.11
N SER A 39 13.21 24.17 9.16
CA SER A 39 13.43 22.73 9.02
C SER A 39 12.25 22.01 8.35
N ALA A 40 11.01 22.38 8.71
CA ALA A 40 9.82 21.78 8.12
C ALA A 40 9.67 22.13 6.64
N ARG A 41 10.03 23.36 6.23
CA ARG A 41 10.08 23.76 4.82
C ARG A 41 11.18 23.02 4.06
N ALA A 42 12.39 22.97 4.62
CA ALA A 42 13.51 22.26 4.01
C ALA A 42 13.18 20.78 3.77
N ILE A 43 12.59 20.10 4.76
CA ILE A 43 12.12 18.71 4.62
C ILE A 43 11.09 18.60 3.49
N ARG A 44 10.08 19.48 3.41
CA ARG A 44 9.10 19.44 2.32
C ARG A 44 9.70 19.72 0.95
N GLU A 45 10.73 20.56 0.88
CA GLU A 45 11.48 20.83 -0.35
C GLU A 45 12.28 19.61 -0.79
N GLU A 46 12.84 18.79 0.13
CA GLU A 46 13.53 17.53 -0.24
C GLU A 46 12.62 16.62 -1.07
N LEU A 47 11.34 16.54 -0.72
CA LEU A 47 10.36 15.71 -1.44
C LEU A 47 10.12 16.21 -2.87
N ALA A 48 10.28 17.53 -3.10
CA ALA A 48 10.17 18.13 -4.42
C ALA A 48 11.47 18.05 -5.24
N ARG A 49 12.61 17.73 -4.61
CA ARG A 49 13.90 17.63 -5.30
C ARG A 49 14.01 16.35 -6.13
N GLY A 50 14.41 16.52 -7.37
CA GLY A 50 14.71 15.47 -8.34
C GLY A 50 15.34 16.10 -9.58
N SER A 51 16.25 15.39 -10.23
CA SER A 51 17.00 15.89 -11.39
C SER A 51 16.63 15.24 -12.72
N GLY A 52 15.77 14.22 -12.72
CA GLY A 52 15.37 13.54 -13.94
C GLY A 52 13.88 13.62 -14.20
N ASP A 53 13.31 12.55 -14.73
CA ASP A 53 11.94 12.56 -15.25
C ASP A 53 10.93 12.78 -14.11
N PRO A 54 10.13 13.86 -14.16
CA PRO A 54 9.11 14.10 -13.13
C PRO A 54 8.09 12.96 -13.00
N ALA A 55 7.93 12.12 -14.03
CA ALA A 55 7.03 10.98 -14.04
C ALA A 55 7.70 9.64 -13.66
N SER A 56 9.03 9.58 -13.48
CA SER A 56 9.70 8.36 -13.05
C SER A 56 9.32 8.00 -11.61
N LEU A 57 8.78 6.80 -11.43
CA LEU A 57 8.35 6.27 -10.15
C LEU A 57 9.54 5.92 -9.26
N GLU A 58 10.63 5.40 -9.83
CA GLU A 58 11.91 5.17 -9.13
C GLU A 58 12.46 6.47 -8.53
N GLU A 59 12.46 7.57 -9.29
CA GLU A 59 12.94 8.86 -8.78
C GLU A 59 12.04 9.44 -7.69
N LEU A 60 10.73 9.22 -7.80
CA LEU A 60 9.76 9.63 -6.79
C LEU A 60 9.93 8.80 -5.51
N ALA A 61 10.12 7.49 -5.62
CA ALA A 61 10.39 6.60 -4.51
C ALA A 61 11.72 6.98 -3.82
N ALA A 62 12.79 7.21 -4.60
CA ALA A 62 14.06 7.68 -4.06
C ALA A 62 13.96 9.05 -3.37
N ALA A 63 13.12 9.96 -3.88
CA ALA A 63 12.83 11.22 -3.19
C ALA A 63 12.10 10.99 -1.86
N CYS A 64 11.20 10.00 -1.78
CA CYS A 64 10.55 9.63 -0.53
C CYS A 64 11.54 9.05 0.49
N VAL A 65 12.51 8.24 0.06
CA VAL A 65 13.58 7.71 0.92
C VAL A 65 14.41 8.86 1.51
N ARG A 66 14.95 9.75 0.67
CA ARG A 66 15.73 10.92 1.13
C ARG A 66 14.92 11.80 2.07
N TRP A 67 13.63 11.99 1.77
CA TRP A 67 12.72 12.72 2.63
C TRP A 67 12.57 12.05 4.01
N GLN A 68 12.38 10.73 4.07
CA GLN A 68 12.29 9.99 5.34
C GLN A 68 13.60 10.08 6.13
N GLU A 69 14.76 9.93 5.47
CA GLU A 69 16.06 10.09 6.11
C GLU A 69 16.21 11.48 6.74
N ALA A 70 15.80 12.54 6.03
CA ALA A 70 15.84 13.90 6.56
C ALA A 70 14.89 14.08 7.76
N VAL A 71 13.71 13.46 7.74
CA VAL A 71 12.78 13.46 8.87
C VAL A 71 13.36 12.72 10.06
N GLN A 72 13.92 11.52 9.87
CA GLN A 72 14.51 10.72 10.94
C GLN A 72 15.75 11.40 11.54
N ALA A 73 16.63 11.96 10.71
CA ALA A 73 17.77 12.74 11.17
C ALA A 73 17.34 13.93 12.02
N ARG A 74 16.24 14.61 11.64
CA ARG A 74 15.69 15.73 12.39
C ARG A 74 15.04 15.29 13.70
N LEU A 75 14.35 14.15 13.70
CA LEU A 75 13.77 13.56 14.92
C LEU A 75 14.89 13.21 15.91
N ALA A 76 15.93 12.52 15.44
CA ALA A 76 17.09 12.17 16.26
C ALA A 76 17.83 13.41 16.80
N GLU A 77 17.93 14.49 16.02
CA GLU A 77 18.48 15.75 16.51
C GLU A 77 17.62 16.37 17.62
N ILE A 78 16.30 16.38 17.45
CA ILE A 78 15.38 16.89 18.48
C ILE A 78 15.46 16.02 19.73
N GLN A 79 15.49 14.70 19.59
CA GLN A 79 15.61 13.77 20.71
C GLN A 79 16.88 14.04 21.52
N ARG A 80 18.05 14.12 20.87
CA ARG A 80 19.32 14.47 21.54
C ARG A 80 19.24 15.80 22.29
N ARG A 81 18.59 16.81 21.71
CA ARG A 81 18.41 18.12 22.37
C ARG A 81 17.49 18.05 23.58
N ILE A 82 16.46 17.19 23.54
CA ILE A 82 15.59 16.94 24.70
C ILE A 82 16.40 16.24 25.78
N ASP A 83 17.15 15.19 25.43
CA ASP A 83 17.95 14.42 26.37
C ASP A 83 19.02 15.29 27.05
N ASP A 84 19.77 16.07 26.28
CA ASP A 84 20.76 17.01 26.80
C ASP A 84 20.14 18.01 27.81
N GLU A 85 18.94 18.51 27.51
CA GLU A 85 18.23 19.45 28.39
C GLU A 85 17.70 18.74 29.65
N VAL A 86 17.24 17.50 29.55
CA VAL A 86 16.83 16.67 30.69
C VAL A 86 18.03 16.40 31.59
N TYR A 87 19.15 15.90 31.05
CA TYR A 87 20.36 15.65 31.85
C TYR A 87 20.84 16.90 32.57
N ARG A 88 20.83 18.05 31.88
CA ARG A 88 21.18 19.35 32.46
C ARG A 88 20.26 19.76 33.62
N LEU A 89 18.93 19.58 33.47
CA LEU A 89 17.94 19.94 34.50
C LEU A 89 18.02 19.05 35.73
N TYR A 90 18.31 17.75 35.53
CA TYR A 90 18.44 16.78 36.62
C TYR A 90 19.85 16.74 37.23
N GLY A 91 20.82 17.47 36.65
CA GLY A 91 22.20 17.50 37.16
C GLY A 91 22.90 16.16 37.07
N ILE A 92 22.55 15.34 36.07
CA ILE A 92 23.10 14.01 35.84
C ILE A 92 24.54 14.17 35.33
N SER A 93 25.48 13.43 35.92
CA SER A 93 26.89 13.46 35.51
C SER A 93 27.09 12.73 34.17
N ASP A 94 28.19 12.99 33.47
CA ASP A 94 28.51 12.30 32.22
C ASP A 94 28.69 10.78 32.43
N GLU A 95 29.13 10.37 33.63
CA GLU A 95 29.29 8.98 34.03
C GLU A 95 27.94 8.29 34.21
N ASP A 96 26.99 8.96 34.87
CA ASP A 96 25.62 8.47 35.03
C ASP A 96 24.86 8.46 33.70
N ARG A 97 25.09 9.46 32.85
CA ARG A 97 24.54 9.52 31.48
C ARG A 97 24.95 8.31 30.67
N ALA A 98 26.24 7.97 30.66
CA ALA A 98 26.74 6.81 29.93
C ALA A 98 26.13 5.49 30.42
N LEU A 99 25.87 5.36 31.73
CA LEU A 99 25.20 4.19 32.30
C LEU A 99 23.73 4.11 31.85
N ILE A 100 23.01 5.23 31.87
CA ILE A 100 21.61 5.30 31.45
C ILE A 100 21.47 4.96 29.96
N GLU A 101 22.30 5.55 29.10
CA GLU A 101 22.27 5.29 27.66
C GLU A 101 22.58 3.81 27.33
N ALA A 102 23.51 3.19 28.07
CA ALA A 102 23.82 1.76 27.90
C ALA A 102 22.67 0.83 28.32
N GLU A 103 21.94 1.16 29.39
CA GLU A 103 20.77 0.38 29.83
C GLU A 103 19.56 0.59 28.90
N LEU A 104 19.34 1.81 28.39
CA LEU A 104 18.29 2.09 27.41
C LEU A 104 18.50 1.31 26.10
N ALA A 105 19.73 1.33 25.56
CA ALA A 105 20.07 0.57 24.35
C ALA A 105 19.84 -0.95 24.52
N ARG A 106 20.16 -1.49 25.71
CA ARG A 106 19.88 -2.89 26.03
C ARG A 106 18.37 -3.17 26.13
N GLY A 107 17.60 -2.23 26.66
CA GLY A 107 16.13 -2.31 26.75
C GLY A 107 15.49 -2.39 25.38
N GLU A 108 15.87 -1.47 24.48
CA GLU A 108 15.40 -1.44 23.08
C GLU A 108 15.73 -2.75 22.34
N GLU A 109 16.95 -3.27 22.49
CA GLU A 109 17.34 -4.58 21.93
C GLU A 109 16.54 -5.78 22.46
N THR A 110 15.91 -5.65 23.63
CA THR A 110 15.11 -6.71 24.25
C THR A 110 13.66 -6.62 23.82
N GLU A 111 13.08 -5.41 23.80
CA GLU A 111 11.71 -5.16 23.33
C GLU A 111 11.54 -5.55 21.85
N LEU A 112 12.49 -5.21 20.99
CA LEU A 112 12.46 -5.59 19.55
C LEU A 112 12.36 -7.11 19.34
N LYS A 113 13.06 -7.90 20.18
CA LYS A 113 13.02 -9.37 20.10
C LYS A 113 11.70 -9.96 20.58
N GLU A 114 11.04 -9.29 21.53
CA GLU A 114 9.73 -9.71 22.04
C GLU A 114 8.62 -9.40 21.02
N GLU A 115 8.66 -8.24 20.35
CA GLU A 115 7.68 -7.87 19.31
C GLU A 115 7.76 -8.78 18.08
N GLU A 116 8.97 -9.10 17.59
CA GLU A 116 9.19 -10.07 16.49
C GLU A 116 8.62 -11.47 16.81
N SER A 117 8.63 -11.85 18.10
CA SER A 117 8.13 -13.15 18.56
C SER A 117 6.60 -13.23 18.60
N GLU A 118 5.91 -12.10 18.78
CA GLU A 118 4.45 -12.02 18.84
C GLU A 118 3.79 -11.87 17.46
N GLU A 119 4.46 -11.25 16.48
CA GLU A 119 3.92 -11.06 15.12
C GLU A 119 4.10 -12.29 14.20
N GLY A 120 4.91 -13.28 14.58
CA GLY A 120 5.25 -14.48 13.79
C GLY A 120 4.17 -15.59 13.65
N ALA A 121 2.90 -15.34 14.00
CA ALA A 121 1.83 -16.33 13.91
C ALA A 121 0.90 -16.12 12.70
N GLU A 122 1.21 -16.85 11.61
CA GLU A 122 0.35 -17.17 10.45
C GLU A 122 -0.04 -16.03 9.48
N GLY A 123 0.91 -15.65 8.61
CA GLY A 123 0.66 -15.05 7.30
C GLY A 123 1.72 -15.51 6.29
N PRO A 124 1.42 -15.69 4.98
CA PRO A 124 2.41 -16.15 4.03
C PRO A 124 3.45 -15.04 3.79
N GLU A 125 4.72 -15.38 4.06
CA GLU A 125 5.96 -14.81 3.52
C GLU A 125 5.85 -13.45 2.81
N ALA A 126 5.78 -12.36 3.57
CA ALA A 126 5.98 -11.01 3.03
C ALA A 126 6.70 -10.08 4.01
N GLU A 127 7.68 -10.59 4.75
CA GLU A 127 8.67 -9.75 5.43
C GLU A 127 10.05 -10.29 5.11
N ALA A 128 10.52 -9.95 3.90
CA ALA A 128 11.95 -9.76 3.74
C ALA A 128 12.29 -8.49 4.50
N GLU A 129 12.60 -8.63 5.80
CA GLU A 129 13.43 -7.65 6.48
C GLU A 129 14.75 -7.57 5.72
N GLU A 130 14.88 -6.58 4.84
CA GLU A 130 16.18 -6.20 4.31
C GLU A 130 17.02 -5.66 5.46
N ALA A 131 17.90 -6.53 5.96
CA ALA A 131 18.96 -6.18 6.89
C ALA A 131 19.74 -4.95 6.39
N GLY A 132 19.56 -3.81 7.05
CA GLY A 132 20.43 -2.63 6.91
C GLY A 132 19.76 -1.27 6.73
N ALA A 133 18.43 -1.17 6.64
CA ALA A 133 17.78 0.16 6.61
C ALA A 133 17.69 0.77 8.02
N PRO A 134 17.99 2.08 8.18
CA PRO A 134 17.79 2.75 9.46
C PRO A 134 16.31 2.72 9.85
N GLU A 135 16.05 2.53 11.15
CA GLU A 135 14.71 2.39 11.71
C GLU A 135 13.76 3.51 11.21
N GLY A 136 12.61 3.11 10.67
CA GLY A 136 11.60 4.04 10.15
C GLY A 136 11.85 4.65 8.77
N VAL A 137 12.89 4.24 8.03
CA VAL A 137 13.07 4.56 6.60
C VAL A 137 12.65 3.35 5.76
N LEU A 138 11.68 3.56 4.87
CA LEU A 138 11.18 2.49 4.01
C LEU A 138 12.03 2.40 2.73
N PRO A 139 12.29 1.20 2.20
CA PRO A 139 12.97 1.06 0.92
C PRO A 139 12.12 1.66 -0.22
N ALA A 140 12.77 1.99 -1.34
CA ALA A 140 12.10 2.59 -2.50
C ALA A 140 10.96 1.71 -3.03
N GLU A 141 11.15 0.39 -3.05
CA GLU A 141 10.14 -0.58 -3.50
C GLU A 141 8.89 -0.56 -2.62
N GLU A 142 9.04 -0.36 -1.32
CA GLU A 142 7.91 -0.31 -0.38
C GLU A 142 7.06 0.94 -0.60
N HIS A 143 7.66 2.07 -1.00
CA HIS A 143 6.89 3.24 -1.44
C HIS A 143 6.05 2.94 -2.68
N ILE A 144 6.55 2.11 -3.59
CA ILE A 144 5.83 1.69 -4.81
C ILE A 144 4.71 0.70 -4.45
N ARG A 145 4.95 -0.26 -3.56
CA ARG A 145 3.91 -1.18 -3.03
C ARG A 145 2.77 -0.39 -2.38
N ARG A 146 3.10 0.62 -1.57
CA ARG A 146 2.11 1.53 -0.94
C ARG A 146 1.35 2.39 -1.96
N LEU A 147 1.98 2.80 -3.06
CA LEU A 147 1.28 3.45 -4.16
C LEU A 147 0.24 2.51 -4.77
N VAL A 148 0.63 1.31 -5.17
CA VAL A 148 -0.28 0.33 -5.78
C VAL A 148 -1.43 0.01 -4.82
N HIS A 149 -1.13 -0.22 -3.54
CA HIS A 149 -2.13 -0.44 -2.50
C HIS A 149 -3.09 0.74 -2.37
N TYR A 150 -2.59 1.97 -2.34
CA TYR A 150 -3.42 3.17 -2.27
C TYR A 150 -4.38 3.27 -3.45
N LEU A 151 -3.92 3.02 -4.67
CA LEU A 151 -4.76 3.06 -5.87
C LEU A 151 -5.81 1.95 -5.89
N ALA A 152 -5.44 0.73 -5.51
CA ALA A 152 -6.37 -0.39 -5.34
C ALA A 152 -7.42 -0.07 -4.27
N HIS A 153 -7.00 0.46 -3.12
CA HIS A 153 -7.92 0.87 -2.06
C HIS A 153 -8.88 1.97 -2.53
N GLN A 154 -8.40 2.98 -3.27
CA GLN A 154 -9.28 3.98 -3.88
C GLN A 154 -10.27 3.36 -4.85
N ALA A 155 -9.83 2.44 -5.71
CA ALA A 155 -10.68 1.78 -6.70
C ALA A 155 -11.83 0.99 -6.06
N VAL A 156 -11.57 0.35 -4.92
CA VAL A 156 -12.56 -0.39 -4.14
C VAL A 156 -13.47 0.54 -3.33
N ARG A 157 -12.91 1.61 -2.74
CA ARG A 157 -13.66 2.59 -1.93
C ARG A 157 -14.65 3.42 -2.74
N GLU A 158 -14.25 3.80 -3.96
CA GLU A 158 -15.05 4.63 -4.86
C GLU A 158 -16.15 3.84 -5.56
N ASP A 159 -16.10 2.51 -5.49
CA ASP A 159 -17.12 1.65 -6.07
C ASP A 159 -18.51 1.93 -5.44
N PRO A 160 -19.59 2.03 -6.25
CA PRO A 160 -20.93 2.34 -5.76
C PRO A 160 -21.47 1.36 -4.74
N ASP A 161 -21.28 0.05 -4.95
CA ASP A 161 -21.74 -1.01 -4.04
C ASP A 161 -20.61 -1.63 -3.21
N GLY A 162 -19.37 -1.22 -3.50
CA GLY A 162 -18.19 -1.64 -2.78
C GLY A 162 -17.71 -3.03 -3.19
N ILE A 163 -18.19 -3.60 -4.30
CA ILE A 163 -17.85 -4.94 -4.79
C ILE A 163 -17.07 -4.82 -6.10
N VAL A 164 -15.77 -5.14 -6.05
CA VAL A 164 -14.89 -5.05 -7.22
C VAL A 164 -14.36 -6.43 -7.58
N PRO A 165 -14.61 -6.96 -8.80
CA PRO A 165 -14.06 -8.24 -9.20
C PRO A 165 -12.56 -8.14 -9.46
N LEU A 166 -11.85 -9.26 -9.32
CA LEU A 166 -10.42 -9.34 -9.67
C LEU A 166 -10.21 -9.23 -11.19
N HIS A 167 -11.12 -9.78 -11.98
CA HIS A 167 -11.06 -9.79 -13.45
C HIS A 167 -12.31 -9.14 -14.04
N ASP A 168 -12.18 -8.63 -15.27
CA ASP A 168 -13.30 -8.12 -16.05
C ASP A 168 -14.42 -9.17 -16.13
N CYS A 169 -15.66 -8.75 -15.88
CA CYS A 169 -16.81 -9.64 -15.98
C CYS A 169 -18.06 -8.89 -16.46
N TYR A 170 -19.13 -9.64 -16.73
CA TYR A 170 -20.45 -9.10 -17.07
C TYR A 170 -21.44 -9.52 -15.99
N PRO A 171 -21.55 -8.78 -14.88
CA PRO A 171 -22.44 -9.15 -13.79
C PRO A 171 -23.89 -9.26 -14.27
N ILE A 172 -24.67 -10.15 -13.67
CA ILE A 172 -26.07 -10.35 -14.08
C ILE A 172 -26.86 -9.05 -13.90
N GLY A 173 -27.51 -8.61 -14.97
CA GLY A 173 -28.27 -7.35 -15.01
C GLY A 173 -27.44 -6.13 -15.41
N ALA A 174 -26.12 -6.26 -15.59
CA ALA A 174 -25.28 -5.20 -16.14
C ALA A 174 -25.39 -5.14 -17.67
N THR A 175 -25.42 -3.93 -18.21
CA THR A 175 -25.38 -3.68 -19.66
C THR A 175 -23.96 -3.45 -20.17
N GLU A 176 -23.03 -3.14 -19.28
CA GLU A 176 -21.64 -2.83 -19.57
C GLU A 176 -20.71 -3.82 -18.86
N VAL A 177 -19.46 -3.90 -19.33
CA VAL A 177 -18.42 -4.70 -18.69
C VAL A 177 -18.06 -4.08 -17.34
N GLU A 178 -18.06 -4.90 -16.30
CA GLU A 178 -17.56 -4.52 -14.99
C GLU A 178 -16.04 -4.74 -14.98
N ARG A 179 -15.29 -3.66 -14.75
CA ARG A 179 -13.83 -3.69 -14.85
C ARG A 179 -13.21 -4.27 -13.59
N GLY A 180 -12.26 -5.17 -13.78
CA GLY A 180 -11.48 -5.77 -12.70
C GLY A 180 -10.62 -4.76 -11.96
N LEU A 181 -10.21 -5.12 -10.75
CA LEU A 181 -9.33 -4.30 -9.93
C LEU A 181 -8.05 -3.85 -10.67
N PRO A 182 -7.33 -4.70 -11.43
CA PRO A 182 -6.12 -4.28 -12.13
C PRO A 182 -6.35 -3.16 -13.15
N ASP A 183 -7.42 -3.25 -13.94
CA ASP A 183 -7.73 -2.21 -14.94
C ASP A 183 -8.17 -0.90 -14.27
N ARG A 184 -8.89 -0.98 -13.16
CA ARG A 184 -9.21 0.20 -12.34
C ARG A 184 -7.93 0.85 -11.76
N VAL A 185 -6.94 0.05 -11.34
CA VAL A 185 -5.63 0.57 -10.89
C VAL A 185 -4.87 1.22 -12.05
N ARG A 186 -4.86 0.60 -13.23
CA ARG A 186 -4.23 1.18 -14.44
C ARG A 186 -4.85 2.51 -14.85
N GLU A 187 -6.17 2.62 -14.84
CA GLU A 187 -6.83 3.90 -15.16
C GLU A 187 -6.47 4.99 -14.15
N LYS A 188 -6.29 4.63 -12.87
CA LYS A 188 -5.79 5.58 -11.85
C LYS A 188 -4.32 5.96 -12.08
N LEU A 189 -3.46 5.02 -12.44
CA LEU A 189 -2.06 5.31 -12.81
C LEU A 189 -2.02 6.26 -14.01
N LYS A 190 -2.80 5.98 -15.04
CA LYS A 190 -2.94 6.83 -16.23
C LYS A 190 -3.45 8.23 -15.88
N ALA A 191 -4.38 8.36 -14.94
CA ALA A 191 -4.86 9.66 -14.48
C ALA A 191 -3.80 10.46 -13.72
N LEU A 192 -2.90 9.78 -13.00
CA LEU A 192 -1.83 10.42 -12.21
C LEU A 192 -0.61 10.81 -13.06
N PHE A 193 -0.14 9.92 -13.92
CA PHE A 193 1.11 10.06 -14.67
C PHE A 193 0.90 10.47 -16.14
N GLY A 194 -0.32 10.34 -16.65
CA GLY A 194 -0.64 10.53 -18.06
C GLY A 194 -0.42 9.25 -18.89
N PRO A 195 -1.04 9.17 -20.08
CA PRO A 195 -0.96 7.98 -20.93
C PRO A 195 0.45 7.73 -21.48
N ASP A 196 1.23 8.77 -21.71
CA ASP A 196 2.57 8.66 -22.32
C ASP A 196 3.60 8.05 -21.35
N ALA A 197 3.47 8.32 -20.06
CA ALA A 197 4.36 7.78 -19.01
C ALA A 197 3.95 6.38 -18.53
N LEU A 198 2.72 5.93 -18.84
CA LEU A 198 2.17 4.67 -18.32
C LEU A 198 3.05 3.43 -18.63
N PRO A 199 3.60 3.24 -19.84
CA PRO A 199 4.44 2.07 -20.14
C PRO A 199 5.71 2.01 -19.27
N GLN A 200 6.27 3.17 -18.93
CA GLN A 200 7.41 3.26 -18.04
C GLN A 200 7.00 2.95 -16.59
N VAL A 201 5.93 3.58 -16.11
CA VAL A 201 5.42 3.37 -14.74
C VAL A 201 5.04 1.91 -14.51
N GLU A 202 4.40 1.25 -15.48
CA GLU A 202 4.06 -0.18 -15.36
C GLU A 202 5.30 -1.09 -15.31
N ARG A 203 6.39 -0.72 -16.00
CA ARG A 203 7.66 -1.45 -15.93
C ARG A 203 8.29 -1.31 -14.54
N GLU A 204 8.38 -0.09 -14.03
CA GLU A 204 8.96 0.20 -12.71
C GLU A 204 8.13 -0.45 -11.58
N ILE A 205 6.79 -0.46 -11.70
CA ILE A 205 5.92 -1.22 -10.79
C ILE A 205 6.22 -2.71 -10.85
N ARG A 206 6.37 -3.30 -12.04
CA ARG A 206 6.68 -4.73 -12.17
C ARG A 206 8.00 -5.09 -11.52
N GLU A 207 9.01 -4.24 -11.68
CA GLU A 207 10.34 -4.42 -11.08
C GLU A 207 10.25 -4.37 -9.55
N ALA A 208 9.58 -3.36 -8.98
CA ALA A 208 9.41 -3.21 -7.54
C ALA A 208 8.51 -4.27 -6.87
N LEU A 209 7.52 -4.81 -7.61
CA LEU A 209 6.66 -5.90 -7.13
C LEU A 209 7.27 -7.29 -7.36
N GLY A 210 8.32 -7.38 -8.19
CA GLY A 210 8.91 -8.64 -8.65
C GLY A 210 8.00 -9.49 -9.55
N ARG A 211 6.81 -8.99 -9.92
CA ARG A 211 5.81 -9.70 -10.73
C ARG A 211 4.83 -8.73 -11.41
N PRO A 212 4.07 -9.17 -12.42
CA PRO A 212 3.07 -8.32 -13.07
C PRO A 212 2.01 -7.81 -12.09
N LEU A 213 1.52 -6.59 -12.32
CA LEU A 213 0.49 -5.95 -11.47
C LEU A 213 -0.75 -6.83 -11.27
N ASP A 214 -1.25 -7.46 -12.35
CA ASP A 214 -2.43 -8.33 -12.28
C ASP A 214 -2.20 -9.50 -11.32
N GLU A 215 -1.02 -10.10 -11.40
CA GLU A 215 -0.62 -11.25 -10.60
C GLU A 215 -0.44 -10.86 -9.13
N TRP A 216 0.20 -9.73 -8.87
CA TRP A 216 0.36 -9.20 -7.51
C TRP A 216 -1.00 -8.87 -6.86
N LEU A 217 -1.91 -8.24 -7.60
CA LEU A 217 -3.28 -7.96 -7.13
C LEU A 217 -4.08 -9.24 -6.86
N ALA A 218 -3.83 -10.30 -7.62
CA ALA A 218 -4.51 -11.59 -7.44
C ALA A 218 -3.99 -12.37 -6.22
N THR A 219 -2.68 -12.32 -5.96
CA THR A 219 -1.99 -13.27 -5.07
C THR A 219 -1.47 -12.65 -3.77
N GLU A 220 -0.95 -11.42 -3.82
CA GLU A 220 -0.22 -10.80 -2.69
C GLU A 220 -0.99 -9.64 -2.05
N PHE A 221 -1.79 -8.91 -2.83
CA PHE A 221 -2.42 -7.67 -2.39
C PHE A 221 -3.23 -7.81 -1.10
N PHE A 222 -4.01 -8.89 -0.96
CA PHE A 222 -4.82 -9.08 0.24
C PHE A 222 -3.96 -9.35 1.49
N GLY A 223 -2.93 -10.21 1.38
CA GLY A 223 -1.99 -10.46 2.48
C GLY A 223 -1.26 -9.18 2.89
N TYR A 224 -0.73 -8.44 1.91
CA TYR A 224 -0.11 -7.14 2.14
C TYR A 224 -1.07 -6.13 2.79
N HIS A 225 -2.34 -6.09 2.35
CA HIS A 225 -3.35 -5.23 2.95
C HIS A 225 -3.65 -5.60 4.40
N VAL A 226 -3.74 -6.90 4.71
CA VAL A 226 -3.98 -7.40 6.06
C VAL A 226 -2.82 -7.00 7.00
N GLY A 227 -1.57 -7.15 6.55
CA GLY A 227 -0.37 -6.71 7.27
C GLY A 227 -0.37 -5.21 7.57
N LEU A 228 -0.59 -4.37 6.55
CA LEU A 228 -0.67 -2.91 6.70
C LEU A 228 -1.74 -2.46 7.72
N TYR A 229 -2.76 -3.27 7.95
CA TYR A 229 -3.88 -2.96 8.85
C TYR A 229 -3.82 -3.72 10.17
N ARG A 230 -2.70 -4.38 10.50
CA ARG A 230 -2.51 -5.15 11.74
C ARG A 230 -3.69 -6.08 12.01
N LEU A 231 -3.97 -6.95 11.05
CA LEU A 231 -5.06 -7.95 11.07
C LEU A 231 -6.49 -7.37 11.17
N ARG A 232 -6.68 -6.09 10.85
CA ARG A 232 -8.00 -5.41 10.82
C ARG A 232 -8.30 -4.80 9.45
N PRO A 233 -8.40 -5.62 8.40
CA PRO A 233 -8.56 -5.13 7.03
C PRO A 233 -9.91 -4.44 6.83
N VAL A 234 -9.90 -3.38 6.01
CA VAL A 234 -11.11 -2.67 5.55
C VAL A 234 -11.55 -3.12 4.16
N ILE A 235 -10.70 -3.86 3.45
CA ILE A 235 -11.02 -4.54 2.20
C ILE A 235 -10.90 -6.03 2.45
N TRP A 236 -11.94 -6.78 2.13
CA TRP A 236 -11.95 -8.23 2.25
C TRP A 236 -11.94 -8.86 0.86
N GLN A 237 -11.12 -9.89 0.66
CA GLN A 237 -11.14 -10.68 -0.56
C GLN A 237 -12.02 -11.91 -0.33
N ILE A 238 -13.02 -12.11 -1.19
CA ILE A 238 -13.85 -13.31 -1.19
C ILE A 238 -13.45 -14.16 -2.39
N VAL A 239 -13.01 -15.38 -2.08
CA VAL A 239 -12.60 -16.41 -3.05
C VAL A 239 -13.35 -17.70 -2.76
N PRO A 240 -13.58 -18.57 -3.75
CA PRO A 240 -14.09 -19.90 -3.50
C PRO A 240 -13.10 -20.66 -2.61
N PRO A 241 -13.60 -21.64 -1.81
CA PRO A 241 -12.72 -22.48 -1.01
C PRO A 241 -11.72 -23.18 -1.94
N SER A 242 -10.44 -23.05 -1.63
CA SER A 242 -9.40 -23.81 -2.31
C SER A 242 -9.44 -25.24 -1.77
N GLU A 243 -9.67 -26.23 -2.63
CA GLU A 243 -9.49 -27.64 -2.22
C GLU A 243 -8.04 -27.85 -1.78
N PRO A 244 -7.79 -28.55 -0.65
CA PRO A 244 -6.43 -28.84 -0.21
C PRO A 244 -5.69 -29.57 -1.33
N ARG A 245 -4.46 -29.11 -1.64
CA ARG A 245 -3.54 -29.54 -2.72
C ARG A 245 -3.23 -31.05 -2.71
N ARG A 246 -4.22 -31.91 -2.91
CA ARG A 246 -4.05 -33.32 -3.25
C ARG A 246 -4.88 -33.58 -4.50
N ALA A 247 -4.17 -33.85 -5.58
CA ALA A 247 -4.68 -34.35 -6.86
C ALA A 247 -5.26 -33.32 -7.85
N ARG A 248 -4.40 -32.52 -8.49
CA ARG A 248 -4.24 -32.51 -9.96
C ARG A 248 -3.13 -31.54 -10.40
N ARG A 249 -1.96 -32.11 -10.69
CA ARG A 249 -0.98 -31.51 -11.62
C ARG A 249 -1.56 -31.64 -13.03
N THR A 250 -2.52 -30.80 -13.37
CA THR A 250 -2.99 -30.63 -14.75
C THR A 250 -3.02 -29.14 -15.06
N SER A 251 -1.87 -28.65 -15.53
CA SER A 251 -1.60 -27.51 -16.44
C SER A 251 -2.51 -26.26 -16.49
N ARG A 252 -3.44 -26.03 -15.56
CA ARG A 252 -3.91 -24.68 -15.28
C ARG A 252 -2.77 -23.97 -14.58
N ARG A 253 -2.47 -22.75 -15.03
CA ARG A 253 -1.41 -21.89 -14.50
C ARG A 253 -1.52 -21.94 -12.97
N ASP A 254 -0.48 -22.42 -12.30
CA ASP A 254 -0.42 -22.49 -10.84
C ASP A 254 -0.76 -21.07 -10.31
N GLY A 255 -1.92 -20.89 -9.68
CA GLY A 255 -2.36 -19.58 -9.15
C GLY A 255 -3.56 -18.89 -9.81
N GLU A 256 -4.21 -19.46 -10.83
CA GLU A 256 -5.44 -18.86 -11.40
C GLU A 256 -6.63 -19.04 -10.45
N VAL A 257 -7.07 -17.95 -9.81
CA VAL A 257 -8.25 -17.94 -8.94
C VAL A 257 -9.51 -17.85 -9.80
N PRO A 258 -10.36 -18.89 -9.87
CA PRO A 258 -11.46 -18.94 -10.83
C PRO A 258 -12.56 -17.90 -10.57
N PHE A 259 -12.61 -17.37 -9.35
CA PHE A 259 -13.49 -16.27 -8.97
C PHE A 259 -12.89 -15.53 -7.78
N SER A 260 -12.77 -14.21 -7.87
CA SER A 260 -12.35 -13.38 -6.74
C SER A 260 -13.02 -12.03 -6.81
N VAL A 261 -13.54 -11.57 -5.68
CA VAL A 261 -14.08 -10.21 -5.51
C VAL A 261 -13.51 -9.57 -4.26
N PHE A 262 -13.26 -8.27 -4.32
CA PHE A 262 -12.90 -7.44 -3.18
C PHE A 262 -14.13 -6.69 -2.71
N VAL A 263 -14.36 -6.69 -1.40
CA VAL A 263 -15.49 -5.99 -0.77
C VAL A 263 -14.98 -4.92 0.18
N TYR A 264 -15.58 -3.72 0.11
CA TYR A 264 -15.24 -2.63 1.01
C TYR A 264 -16.11 -2.65 2.26
N TRP A 265 -15.48 -2.76 3.43
CA TRP A 265 -16.15 -2.84 4.74
C TRP A 265 -17.19 -1.74 4.95
N HIS A 266 -16.86 -0.50 4.61
CA HIS A 266 -17.75 0.64 4.83
C HIS A 266 -18.93 0.74 3.84
N ARG A 267 -19.01 -0.17 2.86
CA ARG A 267 -20.09 -0.25 1.86
C ARG A 267 -20.95 -1.50 2.03
N LEU A 268 -20.62 -2.38 2.99
CA LEU A 268 -21.40 -3.59 3.24
C LEU A 268 -22.84 -3.24 3.60
N ASP A 269 -23.78 -3.92 2.96
CA ASP A 269 -25.22 -3.83 3.17
C ASP A 269 -25.84 -5.23 3.36
N ALA A 270 -27.14 -5.27 3.66
CA ALA A 270 -27.85 -6.54 3.89
C ALA A 270 -27.91 -7.45 2.65
N ASP A 271 -27.58 -6.93 1.47
CA ASP A 271 -27.62 -7.62 0.18
C ASP A 271 -26.23 -7.93 -0.39
N THR A 272 -25.14 -7.49 0.22
CA THR A 272 -23.78 -7.69 -0.31
C THR A 272 -23.51 -9.16 -0.65
N LEU A 273 -23.78 -10.10 0.27
CA LEU A 273 -23.59 -11.54 -0.01
C LEU A 273 -24.54 -12.06 -1.10
N ARG A 274 -25.75 -11.51 -1.20
CA ARG A 274 -26.70 -11.88 -2.27
C ARG A 274 -26.21 -11.39 -3.62
N LYS A 275 -25.72 -10.15 -3.72
CA LYS A 275 -25.09 -9.58 -4.92
C LYS A 275 -23.90 -10.45 -5.34
N ILE A 276 -22.98 -10.75 -4.43
CA ILE A 276 -21.81 -11.58 -4.73
C ILE A 276 -22.23 -12.95 -5.29
N ARG A 277 -23.21 -13.61 -4.67
CA ARG A 277 -23.68 -14.93 -5.11
C ARG A 277 -24.43 -14.90 -6.43
N PHE A 278 -25.44 -14.04 -6.56
CA PHE A 278 -26.41 -14.10 -7.66
C PHE A 278 -26.09 -13.16 -8.83
N VAL A 279 -25.22 -12.16 -8.63
CA VAL A 279 -24.84 -11.19 -9.66
C VAL A 279 -23.44 -11.49 -10.19
N TYR A 280 -22.44 -11.61 -9.31
CA TYR A 280 -21.04 -11.79 -9.70
C TYR A 280 -20.66 -13.26 -9.91
N LEU A 281 -20.86 -14.12 -8.89
CA LEU A 281 -20.45 -15.53 -8.96
C LEU A 281 -21.24 -16.30 -10.02
N GLN A 282 -22.55 -16.08 -10.12
CA GLN A 282 -23.37 -16.72 -11.14
C GLN A 282 -22.93 -16.33 -12.56
N SER A 283 -22.57 -15.07 -12.79
CA SER A 283 -21.99 -14.63 -14.08
C SER A 283 -20.70 -15.37 -14.41
N ALA A 284 -19.79 -15.51 -13.44
CA ALA A 284 -18.55 -16.26 -13.62
C ALA A 284 -18.81 -17.75 -13.93
N LEU A 285 -19.77 -18.39 -13.24
CA LEU A 285 -20.17 -19.77 -13.49
C LEU A 285 -20.76 -19.95 -14.90
N GLU A 286 -21.58 -19.02 -15.37
CA GLU A 286 -22.15 -19.05 -16.72
C GLU A 286 -21.08 -18.86 -17.79
N ALA A 287 -20.13 -17.95 -17.60
CA ALA A 287 -19.00 -17.77 -18.49
C ALA A 287 -18.16 -19.05 -18.59
N ALA A 288 -17.75 -19.62 -17.46
CA ALA A 288 -16.99 -20.86 -17.42
C ALA A 288 -17.74 -22.04 -18.06
N SER A 289 -19.06 -22.15 -17.83
CA SER A 289 -19.88 -23.19 -18.44
C SER A 289 -19.95 -23.07 -19.97
N ARG A 290 -20.05 -21.84 -20.50
CA ARG A 290 -20.02 -21.58 -21.94
C ARG A 290 -18.69 -21.95 -22.57
N GLU A 291 -17.58 -21.66 -21.90
CA GLU A 291 -16.23 -22.04 -22.37
C GLU A 291 -16.07 -23.55 -22.45
N VAL A 292 -16.51 -24.29 -21.44
CA VAL A 292 -16.48 -25.77 -21.43
C VAL A 292 -17.31 -26.33 -22.60
N GLN A 293 -18.55 -25.85 -22.77
CA GLN A 293 -19.40 -26.29 -23.88
C GLN A 293 -18.82 -25.96 -25.26
N ALA A 294 -18.13 -24.83 -25.39
CA ALA A 294 -17.46 -24.45 -26.63
C ALA A 294 -16.23 -25.33 -26.92
N ALA A 295 -15.49 -25.73 -25.88
CA ALA A 295 -14.37 -26.66 -25.99
C ALA A 295 -14.82 -28.08 -26.33
N GLU A 296 -15.93 -28.56 -25.77
CA GLU A 296 -16.51 -29.89 -26.06
C GLU A 296 -17.06 -30.01 -27.49
N ARG A 297 -17.34 -28.88 -28.15
CA ARG A 297 -17.84 -28.83 -29.54
C ARG A 297 -16.72 -28.73 -30.60
N ARG A 298 -15.45 -28.62 -30.19
CA ARG A 298 -14.28 -28.59 -31.07
C ARG A 298 -13.64 -29.97 -31.17
#